data_AF-A0A828RV28-F1
#
_entry.id   AF-A0A828RV28-F1
#
_cell.length_a   1.000
_cell.length_b   1.000
_cell.length_c   1.000
_cell.angle_alpha   90.00
_cell.angle_beta   90.00
_cell.angle_gamma   90.00
#
_symmetry.space_group_name_H-M   'P 1'
#
loop_
_entity.id
_entity.type
_entity.pdbx_description
1 polymer ?
#
loop_
_entity_poly.entity_id
_entity_poly.type
_entity_poly.pdbx_seq_one_letter_code
_entity_poly.pdbx_strand_id
1 'polypeptide(L)'
;MNTLKNWIKKEIVLVIASCLALLSSFFTGLHTSHIDFNVLMLLFNLMIVVAAFKKLNVLDKISTLILSRCQNTKQLTLGLMLLTFFMAMIITNDVALITFVPLALILVKSTHLDAIKLIVLLTLAA
;
A
#
# COMPACT_ATOMS: atom_id res chain seq x y z
N MET A 1 5.05 12.09 31.00
CA MET A 1 5.83 10.89 30.63
C MET A 1 5.04 9.80 29.89
N ASN A 2 3.73 9.98 29.63
CA ASN A 2 2.88 8.95 29.01
C ASN A 2 2.80 9.07 27.47
N THR A 3 3.05 10.26 26.93
CA THR A 3 3.06 10.55 25.49
C THR A 3 4.14 9.77 24.74
N LEU A 4 5.35 9.70 25.31
CA LEU A 4 6.48 9.01 24.70
C LEU A 4 6.28 7.48 24.68
N LYS A 5 5.77 6.91 25.78
CA LYS A 5 5.39 5.48 25.84
C LYS A 5 4.27 5.14 24.86
N ASN A 6 3.27 6.01 24.71
CA ASN A 6 2.19 5.79 23.74
C ASN A 6 2.69 5.90 22.30
N TRP A 7 3.63 6.81 22.02
CA TRP A 7 4.23 6.95 20.70
C TRP A 7 5.06 5.71 20.31
N ILE A 8 5.87 5.19 21.23
CA ILE A 8 6.62 3.94 21.05
C ILE A 8 5.69 2.75 20.77
N LYS A 9 4.56 2.64 21.49
CA LYS A 9 3.59 1.56 21.24
C LYS A 9 2.89 1.69 19.90
N LYS A 10 2.66 2.92 19.43
CA LYS A 10 2.00 3.20 18.15
C LYS A 10 2.92 2.89 16.97
N GLU A 11 4.19 3.26 17.08
CA GLU A 11 5.18 3.13 16.01
C GLU A 11 6.16 1.98 16.28
N ILE A 12 5.63 0.84 16.77
CA ILE A 12 6.46 -0.25 17.28
C ILE A 12 7.40 -0.83 16.21
N VAL A 13 6.94 -0.88 14.96
CA VAL A 13 7.71 -1.35 13.81
C VAL A 13 8.91 -0.44 13.57
N LEU A 14 8.72 0.89 13.63
CA LEU A 14 9.79 1.87 13.45
C LEU A 14 10.82 1.80 14.57
N VAL A 15 10.39 1.60 15.81
CA VAL A 15 11.28 1.46 16.97
C VAL A 15 12.14 0.20 16.86
N ILE A 16 11.51 -0.94 16.52
CA ILE A 16 12.20 -2.21 16.35
C ILE A 16 13.19 -2.13 15.18
N ALA A 17 12.75 -1.63 14.01
CA ALA A 17 13.61 -1.47 12.83
C ALA A 17 14.79 -0.54 13.11
N SER A 18 14.58 0.58 13.79
CA SER A 18 15.65 1.51 14.15
C SER A 18 16.65 0.89 15.13
N CYS A 19 16.18 0.14 16.12
CA CYS A 19 17.04 -0.57 17.06
C CYS A 19 17.91 -1.61 16.36
N LEU A 20 17.31 -2.43 15.49
CA LEU A 20 18.02 -3.42 14.66
C LEU A 20 19.03 -2.76 13.73
N ALA A 21 18.67 -1.63 13.10
CA ALA A 21 19.57 -0.89 12.23
C ALA A 21 20.79 -0.35 13.00
N LEU A 22 20.61 0.20 14.20
CA LEU A 22 21.70 0.67 15.05
C LEU A 22 22.63 -0.48 15.47
N LEU A 23 22.07 -1.61 15.89
CA LEU A 23 22.85 -2.81 16.25
C LEU A 23 23.64 -3.36 15.06
N SER A 24 23.00 -3.46 13.89
CA SER A 24 23.63 -3.93 12.65
C SER A 24 24.74 -2.98 12.20
N SER A 25 24.50 -1.67 12.27
CA SER A 25 25.47 -0.65 11.90
C SER A 25 26.70 -0.62 12.81
N PHE A 26 26.55 -0.99 14.09
CA PHE A 26 27.67 -1.11 15.02
C PHE A 26 28.60 -2.28 14.67
N PHE A 27 28.05 -3.37 14.11
CA PHE A 27 28.81 -4.54 13.66
C PHE A 27 29.48 -4.35 12.29
N THR A 28 28.87 -3.58 11.38
CA THR A 28 29.31 -3.47 9.98
C THR A 28 30.09 -2.17 9.67
N GLY A 29 30.02 -1.17 10.54
CA GLY A 29 30.60 0.16 10.31
C GLY A 29 29.65 1.08 9.53
N LEU A 30 29.60 2.36 9.89
CA LEU A 30 28.74 3.35 9.19
C LEU A 30 29.35 3.73 7.84
N HIS A 31 28.83 3.13 6.76
CA HIS A 31 29.08 3.59 5.41
C HIS A 31 27.78 4.12 4.78
N THR A 32 27.82 5.38 4.33
CA THR A 32 26.70 6.03 3.63
C THR A 32 26.34 5.35 2.31
N SER A 33 27.25 4.51 1.78
CA SER A 33 27.04 3.75 0.55
C SER A 33 26.04 2.59 0.69
N HIS A 34 25.59 2.24 1.91
CA HIS A 34 24.57 1.22 2.12
C HIS A 34 23.15 1.68 1.78
N ILE A 35 22.91 2.99 1.70
CA ILE A 35 21.60 3.54 1.39
C ILE A 35 21.51 3.79 -0.11
N ASP A 36 20.61 3.06 -0.79
CA ASP A 36 20.28 3.33 -2.19
C ASP A 36 19.28 4.50 -2.28
N PHE A 37 19.82 5.70 -2.44
CA PHE A 37 19.02 6.92 -2.59
C PHE A 37 18.16 6.92 -3.86
N ASN A 38 18.55 6.18 -4.91
CA ASN A 38 17.77 6.14 -6.14
C ASN A 38 16.45 5.41 -5.91
N VAL A 39 16.50 4.25 -5.24
CA VAL A 39 15.30 3.48 -4.87
C VAL A 39 14.40 4.31 -3.96
N LEU A 40 15.00 4.97 -2.96
CA LEU A 40 14.24 5.80 -2.01
C LEU A 40 13.51 6.95 -2.72
N MET A 41 14.18 7.62 -3.66
CA MET A 41 13.58 8.70 -4.44
C MET A 41 12.50 8.19 -5.42
N LEU A 42 12.70 7.00 -6.00
CA LEU A 42 11.71 6.36 -6.88
C LEU A 42 10.42 6.02 -6.12
N LEU A 43 10.54 5.39 -4.95
CA LEU A 43 9.40 5.09 -4.08
C LEU A 43 8.69 6.36 -3.60
N PHE A 44 9.44 7.41 -3.28
CA PHE A 44 8.87 8.70 -2.89
C PHE A 44 8.06 9.34 -4.02
N ASN A 45 8.62 9.40 -5.23
CA ASN A 45 7.92 9.94 -6.40
C ASN A 45 6.66 9.12 -6.73
N LEU A 46 6.73 7.79 -6.65
CA LEU A 46 5.58 6.92 -6.82
C LEU A 46 4.47 7.25 -5.79
N MET A 47 4.83 7.41 -4.52
CA MET A 47 3.88 7.75 -3.46
C MET A 47 3.22 9.11 -3.70
N ILE A 48 3.95 10.09 -4.23
CA ILE A 48 3.41 11.40 -4.65
C ILE A 48 2.42 11.24 -5.79
N VAL A 49 2.76 10.46 -6.84
CA VAL A 49 1.88 10.23 -7.99
C VAL A 49 0.57 9.56 -7.55
N VAL A 50 0.66 8.54 -6.69
CA VAL A 50 -0.53 7.87 -6.13
C VAL A 50 -1.39 8.84 -5.32
N ALA A 51 -0.78 9.70 -4.50
CA ALA A 51 -1.49 10.72 -3.74
C ALA A 51 -2.16 11.75 -4.66
N ALA A 52 -1.51 12.16 -5.76
CA ALA A 52 -2.06 13.08 -6.74
C ALA A 52 -3.27 12.48 -7.46
N PHE A 53 -3.19 11.22 -7.91
CA PHE A 53 -4.33 10.54 -8.54
C PHE A 53 -5.52 10.40 -7.60
N LYS A 54 -5.28 10.15 -6.31
CA LYS A 54 -6.33 10.15 -5.29
C LYS A 54 -6.97 11.53 -5.14
N LYS A 55 -6.17 12.61 -5.13
CA LYS A 55 -6.68 13.99 -5.02
C LYS A 55 -7.47 14.43 -6.26
N LEU A 56 -7.09 13.95 -7.44
CA LEU A 56 -7.73 14.29 -8.72
C LEU A 56 -9.01 13.48 -9.02
N ASN A 57 -9.49 12.64 -8.09
CA ASN A 57 -10.65 11.74 -8.26
C ASN A 57 -10.57 10.82 -9.49
N VAL A 58 -9.36 10.57 -10.01
CA VAL A 58 -9.15 9.64 -11.13
C VAL A 58 -9.51 8.23 -10.68
N LEU A 59 -9.15 7.86 -9.45
CA LEU A 59 -9.51 6.57 -8.86
C LEU A 59 -11.04 6.43 -8.69
N ASP A 60 -11.76 7.50 -8.34
CA ASP A 60 -13.22 7.47 -8.26
C ASP A 60 -13.86 7.20 -9.63
N LYS A 61 -13.35 7.82 -10.71
CA LYS A 61 -13.81 7.53 -12.08
C LYS A 61 -13.53 6.07 -12.49
N ILE A 62 -12.36 5.54 -12.15
CA ILE A 62 -12.03 4.14 -12.43
C ILE A 62 -12.94 3.20 -11.63
N SER A 63 -13.19 3.51 -10.35
CA SER A 63 -14.06 2.71 -9.49
C SER A 63 -15.49 2.64 -10.02
N THR A 64 -16.06 3.76 -10.46
CA THR A 64 -17.40 3.83 -11.05
C THR A 64 -17.50 3.11 -12.39
N LEU A 65 -16.45 3.17 -13.23
CA LEU A 65 -16.36 2.38 -14.45
C LEU A 65 -16.37 0.87 -14.13
N ILE A 66 -15.58 0.44 -13.15
CA ILE A 66 -15.52 -0.97 -12.71
C ILE A 66 -16.86 -1.41 -12.13
N LEU A 67 -17.51 -0.58 -11.31
CA LEU A 67 -18.86 -0.84 -10.77
C LEU A 67 -19.89 -0.99 -11.88
N SER A 68 -19.84 -0.15 -12.91
CA SER A 68 -20.79 -0.20 -14.02
C SER A 68 -20.71 -1.51 -14.82
N ARG A 69 -19.54 -2.16 -14.86
CA ARG A 69 -19.36 -3.46 -15.50
C ARG A 69 -19.64 -4.65 -14.58
N CYS A 70 -19.54 -4.47 -13.27
CA CYS A 70 -19.72 -5.53 -12.28
C CYS A 70 -21.06 -5.38 -11.56
N GLN A 71 -22.05 -6.17 -11.97
CA GLN A 71 -23.39 -6.15 -11.37
C GLN A 71 -23.44 -6.76 -9.97
N ASN A 72 -22.42 -7.53 -9.57
CA ASN A 72 -22.42 -8.30 -8.33
C ASN A 72 -21.14 -8.09 -7.51
N THR A 73 -21.27 -7.99 -6.19
CA THR A 73 -20.15 -7.69 -5.27
C THR A 73 -19.07 -8.78 -5.28
N LYS A 74 -19.46 -10.03 -5.53
CA LYS A 74 -18.52 -11.16 -5.71
C LYS A 74 -17.70 -11.04 -6.99
N GLN A 75 -18.34 -10.64 -8.10
CA GLN A 75 -17.64 -10.42 -9.38
C GLN A 75 -16.69 -9.23 -9.29
N LEU A 76 -17.09 -8.17 -8.58
CA LEU A 76 -16.24 -7.02 -8.30
C LEU A 76 -14.98 -7.45 -7.52
N THR A 77 -15.16 -8.16 -6.42
CA THR A 77 -14.06 -8.63 -5.56
C THR A 77 -13.10 -9.55 -6.33
N LEU A 78 -13.65 -10.51 -7.09
CA LEU A 78 -12.86 -11.46 -7.87
C LEU A 78 -12.14 -10.80 -9.04
N GLY A 79 -12.80 -9.88 -9.74
CA GLY A 79 -12.20 -9.10 -10.83
C GLY A 79 -11.07 -8.21 -10.34
N LEU A 80 -11.24 -7.55 -9.18
CA LEU A 80 -10.21 -6.73 -8.57
C LEU A 80 -9.02 -7.57 -8.09
N MET A 81 -9.29 -8.76 -7.51
CA MET A 81 -8.24 -9.73 -7.15
C MET A 81 -7.43 -10.18 -8.36
N LEU A 82 -8.10 -10.63 -9.42
CA LEU A 82 -7.42 -11.13 -10.62
C LEU A 82 -6.60 -10.03 -11.29
N LEU A 83 -7.16 -8.82 -11.38
CA LEU A 83 -6.43 -7.67 -11.90
C LEU A 83 -5.19 -7.37 -11.06
N THR A 84 -5.32 -7.41 -9.72
CA THR A 84 -4.21 -7.19 -8.80
C THR A 84 -3.15 -8.29 -8.96
N PHE A 85 -3.55 -9.55 -9.08
CA PHE A 85 -2.66 -10.70 -9.31
C PHE A 85 -1.80 -10.53 -10.58
N PHE A 86 -2.42 -10.20 -11.72
CA PHE A 86 -1.67 -9.99 -12.96
C PHE A 86 -0.76 -8.76 -12.89
N MET A 87 -1.22 -7.67 -12.26
CA MET A 87 -0.41 -6.44 -12.15
C MET A 87 0.74 -6.55 -11.15
N ALA A 88 0.55 -7.31 -10.08
CA ALA A 88 1.58 -7.63 -9.10
C ALA A 88 2.76 -8.37 -9.75
N MET A 89 2.46 -9.30 -10.66
CA MET A 89 3.49 -10.03 -11.43
C MET A 89 4.26 -9.15 -12.42
N ILE A 90 3.61 -8.12 -13.00
CA ILE A 90 4.24 -7.20 -13.97
C ILE A 90 5.09 -6.14 -13.26
N ILE A 91 4.56 -5.53 -12.20
CA ILE A 91 5.15 -4.33 -11.60
C ILE A 91 6.00 -4.70 -10.37
N THR A 92 5.39 -5.36 -9.39
CA THR A 92 5.89 -5.81 -8.06
C THR A 92 4.76 -5.65 -7.04
N ASN A 93 4.68 -6.57 -6.07
CA ASN A 93 3.59 -6.65 -5.10
C ASN A 93 3.35 -5.35 -4.32
N ASP A 94 4.40 -4.69 -3.84
CA ASP A 94 4.27 -3.49 -3.01
C ASP A 94 3.73 -2.30 -3.79
N VAL A 95 4.26 -2.08 -4.99
CA VAL A 95 3.82 -0.99 -5.87
C VAL A 95 2.38 -1.22 -6.33
N ALA A 96 2.03 -2.47 -6.66
CA ALA A 96 0.65 -2.84 -6.99
C ALA A 96 -0.31 -2.55 -5.82
N LEU A 97 -0.01 -3.02 -4.61
CA LEU A 97 -0.86 -2.78 -3.44
C LEU A 97 -1.06 -1.29 -3.16
N ILE A 98 0.00 -0.47 -3.24
CA ILE A 98 -0.10 0.97 -2.99
C ILE A 98 -1.05 1.66 -4.00
N THR A 99 -1.17 1.14 -5.23
CA THR A 99 -2.10 1.65 -6.25
C THR A 99 -3.54 1.11 -6.09
N PHE A 100 -3.71 -0.18 -5.82
CA PHE A 100 -5.03 -0.82 -5.79
C PHE A 100 -5.75 -0.69 -4.44
N VAL A 101 -5.04 -0.56 -3.32
CA VAL A 101 -5.67 -0.38 -1.99
C VAL A 101 -6.53 0.89 -1.91
N PRO A 102 -6.06 2.08 -2.37
CA PRO A 102 -6.91 3.27 -2.42
C PRO A 102 -8.16 3.09 -3.28
N LEU A 103 -8.06 2.37 -4.41
CA LEU A 103 -9.19 2.06 -5.29
C LEU A 103 -10.20 1.11 -4.60
N ALA A 104 -9.71 0.08 -3.92
CA ALA A 104 -10.49 -0.86 -3.13
C ALA A 104 -11.28 -0.15 -2.02
N LEU A 105 -10.66 0.81 -1.33
CA LEU A 105 -11.31 1.61 -0.29
C LEU A 105 -12.45 2.49 -0.83
N ILE A 106 -12.30 3.03 -2.05
CA ILE A 106 -13.36 3.81 -2.71
C ILE A 106 -14.53 2.89 -3.11
N LEU A 107 -14.23 1.74 -3.72
CA LEU A 107 -15.23 0.74 -4.13
C LEU A 107 -16.07 0.28 -2.93
N VAL A 108 -15.43 -0.02 -1.81
CA VAL A 108 -16.09 -0.44 -0.56
C VAL A 108 -17.09 0.60 -0.06
N LYS A 109 -16.77 1.90 -0.15
CA LYS A 109 -17.71 2.97 0.24
C LYS A 109 -18.99 2.97 -0.59
N SER A 110 -18.91 2.56 -1.85
CA SER A 110 -20.06 2.52 -2.77
C SER A 110 -20.84 1.21 -2.71
N THR A 111 -20.26 0.12 -2.20
CA THR A 111 -20.88 -1.23 -2.25
C THR A 111 -21.09 -1.90 -0.89
N HIS A 112 -20.90 -1.20 0.24
CA HIS A 112 -21.01 -1.73 1.60
C HIS A 112 -20.19 -3.02 1.87
N LEU A 113 -19.07 -3.19 1.16
CA LEU A 113 -18.19 -4.36 1.36
C LEU A 113 -17.30 -4.17 2.59
N ASP A 114 -16.83 -5.27 3.18
CA ASP A 114 -15.84 -5.18 4.25
C ASP A 114 -14.47 -4.77 3.68
N ALA A 115 -14.04 -3.54 3.99
CA ALA A 115 -12.75 -3.00 3.53
C ALA A 115 -11.58 -3.92 3.91
N ILE A 116 -11.58 -4.40 5.15
CA ILE A 116 -10.52 -5.27 5.67
C ILE A 116 -10.47 -6.57 4.85
N LYS A 117 -11.62 -7.19 4.60
CA LYS A 117 -11.69 -8.45 3.85
C LYS A 117 -11.18 -8.26 2.42
N LEU A 118 -11.58 -7.18 1.75
CA LEU A 118 -11.15 -6.88 0.38
C LEU A 118 -9.64 -6.62 0.32
N ILE A 119 -9.10 -5.85 1.27
CA ILE A 119 -7.65 -5.54 1.34
C ILE A 119 -6.85 -6.81 1.62
N VAL A 120 -7.28 -7.65 2.57
CA VAL A 120 -6.62 -8.94 2.85
C VAL A 120 -6.61 -9.83 1.61
N LEU A 121 -7.72 -9.87 0.87
CA LEU A 121 -7.80 -10.62 -0.38
C LEU A 121 -6.84 -10.08 -1.45
N LEU A 122 -6.74 -8.75 -1.56
CA LEU A 122 -5.78 -8.10 -2.47
C LEU A 122 -4.33 -8.40 -2.06
N THR A 123 -4.02 -8.40 -0.75
CA THR A 123 -2.67 -8.73 -0.25
C THR A 123 -2.32 -10.21 -0.43
N LEU A 124 -3.32 -11.10 -0.48
CA LEU A 124 -3.10 -12.50 -0.80
C LEU A 124 -2.96 -12.74 -2.31
N ALA A 125 -3.56 -11.87 -3.13
CA ALA A 125 -3.51 -11.96 -4.58
C ALA A 125 -2.28 -11.29 -5.19
N ALA A 126 -1.76 -10.24 -4.57
CA ALA A 126 -0.46 -9.66 -4.92
C ALA A 126 0.65 -10.57 -4.38
#